data_AF-A0A7S3UIV2-F1
#
_entry.id   AF-A0A7S3UIV2-F1
#
_cell.length_a   1.000
_cell.length_b   1.000
_cell.length_c   1.000
_cell.angle_alpha   90.00
_cell.angle_beta   90.00
_cell.angle_gamma   90.00
#
_symmetry.space_group_name_H-M   'P 1'
#
loop_
_entity.id
_entity.type
_entity.pdbx_description
1 polymer ?
#
loop_
_entity_poly.entity_id
_entity_poly.type
_entity_poly.pdbx_seq_one_letter_code
_entity_poly.pdbx_strand_id
1 'polypeptide(L)'
;ARHNADFSTEADPQAVETPACPVTVARSGETHVAFADNLALAATAHEPNDFLLASKFCAAAGLAEHQVDADGIKQLLKCIKMLRLCRYTAEDIMSMLNHAVAYMRQTLVKCGPGMAAQECMNTAILLIFVAHSYTQDETCPLRIWHK
;
A
#
# COMPACT_ATOMS: atom_id res chain seq x y z
N ALA A 1 -24.72 14.63 -45.19
CA ALA A 1 -25.71 14.41 -44.13
C ALA A 1 -24.99 14.48 -42.79
N ARG A 2 -25.10 15.60 -42.08
CA ARG A 2 -24.51 15.81 -40.75
C ARG A 2 -25.59 15.44 -39.73
N HIS A 3 -25.35 14.42 -38.92
CA HIS A 3 -26.19 14.05 -37.79
C HIS A 3 -25.65 14.79 -36.57
N ASN A 4 -26.38 15.81 -36.12
CA ASN A 4 -26.17 16.44 -34.83
C ASN A 4 -26.74 15.50 -33.77
N ALA A 5 -25.90 14.96 -32.90
CA ALA A 5 -26.33 14.30 -31.68
C ALA A 5 -26.35 15.36 -30.57
N ASP A 6 -27.55 15.72 -30.13
CA ASP A 6 -27.79 16.47 -28.91
C ASP A 6 -27.27 15.65 -27.72
N PHE A 7 -26.17 16.11 -27.13
CA PHE A 7 -25.68 15.62 -25.85
C PHE A 7 -26.30 16.50 -24.75
N SER A 8 -27.47 16.11 -24.29
CA SER A 8 -28.13 16.74 -23.14
C SER A 8 -27.31 16.48 -21.88
N THR A 9 -26.81 17.57 -21.31
CA THR A 9 -26.17 17.63 -19.99
C THR A 9 -27.23 17.40 -18.90
N GLU A 10 -27.45 16.14 -18.51
CA GLU A 10 -28.11 15.85 -17.25
C GLU A 10 -27.07 15.93 -16.13
N ALA A 11 -27.16 16.99 -15.34
CA ALA A 11 -26.45 17.14 -14.08
C ALA A 11 -27.08 16.19 -13.05
N ASP A 12 -26.33 15.18 -12.62
CA ASP A 12 -26.72 14.30 -11.52
C ASP A 12 -26.38 14.97 -10.17
N PRO A 13 -27.36 15.34 -9.32
CA PRO A 13 -27.11 16.04 -8.08
C PRO A 13 -27.19 15.08 -6.90
N GLN A 14 -26.26 14.13 -6.77
CA GLN A 14 -25.96 13.48 -5.49
C GLN A 14 -24.45 13.25 -5.34
N ALA A 15 -23.75 14.31 -4.96
CA ALA A 15 -22.50 14.17 -4.21
C ALA A 15 -22.83 13.46 -2.90
N VAL A 16 -22.69 12.14 -2.88
CA VAL A 16 -22.67 11.35 -1.65
C VAL A 16 -21.45 11.84 -0.87
N GLU A 17 -21.68 12.67 0.14
CA GLU A 17 -20.71 12.99 1.17
C GLU A 17 -20.28 11.66 1.82
N THR A 18 -19.14 11.13 1.40
CA THR A 18 -18.49 10.03 2.10
C THR A 18 -18.28 10.49 3.54
N PRO A 19 -18.78 9.75 4.55
CA PRO A 19 -18.50 10.09 5.94
C PRO A 19 -16.98 10.07 6.10
N ALA A 20 -16.42 11.21 6.48
CA ALA A 20 -15.01 11.33 6.83
C ALA A 20 -14.77 10.42 8.04
N CYS A 21 -14.41 9.16 7.77
CA CYS A 21 -13.87 8.28 8.78
C CYS A 21 -12.65 9.03 9.34
N PRO A 22 -12.52 9.21 10.68
CA PRO A 22 -11.36 9.84 11.24
C PRO A 22 -10.18 8.90 10.99
N VAL A 23 -9.50 9.11 9.86
CA VAL A 23 -8.24 8.44 9.61
C VAL A 23 -7.27 9.15 10.54
N THR A 24 -7.06 8.54 11.72
CA THR A 24 -5.98 8.92 12.61
C THR A 24 -4.71 8.76 11.79
N VAL A 25 -4.21 9.86 11.25
CA VAL A 25 -2.94 9.90 10.53
C VAL A 25 -1.89 9.61 11.59
N ALA A 26 -1.38 8.38 11.60
CA ALA A 26 -0.21 8.04 12.38
C ALA A 26 0.86 9.10 12.07
N ARG A 27 1.37 9.75 13.13
CA ARG A 27 2.38 10.79 12.96
C ARG A 27 3.60 10.13 12.30
N SER A 28 4.28 10.83 11.40
CA SER A 28 5.36 10.29 10.54
C SER A 28 6.63 9.81 11.29
N GLY A 29 6.55 9.55 12.59
CA GLY A 29 7.63 9.03 13.43
C GLY A 29 7.23 7.89 14.38
N GLU A 30 5.99 7.41 14.37
CA GLU A 30 5.54 6.33 15.26
C GLU A 30 5.87 4.95 14.66
N THR A 31 6.59 4.11 15.43
CA THR A 31 6.82 2.70 15.09
C THR A 31 5.65 1.85 15.57
N HIS A 32 5.21 0.90 14.75
CA HIS A 32 4.11 0.01 15.10
C HIS A 32 4.51 -0.94 16.26
N VAL A 33 3.68 -1.00 17.30
CA VAL A 33 4.00 -1.65 18.60
C VAL A 33 4.34 -3.13 18.47
N ALA A 34 3.70 -3.84 17.52
CA ALA A 34 3.99 -5.25 17.23
C ALA A 34 5.47 -5.57 16.87
N PHE A 35 6.26 -4.54 16.53
CA PHE A 35 7.66 -4.68 16.16
C PHE A 35 8.63 -4.51 17.34
N ALA A 36 8.19 -3.97 18.48
CA ALA A 36 9.07 -3.64 19.62
C ALA A 36 9.69 -4.89 20.28
N ASP A 37 8.96 -6.00 20.31
CA ASP A 37 9.34 -7.20 21.07
C ASP A 37 9.86 -8.38 20.21
N ASN A 38 9.91 -8.22 18.89
CA ASN A 38 10.16 -9.33 17.96
C ASN A 38 11.58 -9.33 17.36
N LEU A 39 12.60 -9.41 18.22
CA LEU A 39 14.02 -9.48 17.80
C LEU A 39 14.29 -10.65 16.84
N ALA A 40 13.57 -11.77 16.99
CA ALA A 40 13.68 -12.92 16.10
C ALA A 40 13.23 -12.61 14.66
N LEU A 41 12.28 -11.68 14.46
CA LEU A 41 11.84 -11.26 13.13
C LEU A 41 12.85 -10.34 12.46
N ALA A 42 13.64 -9.59 13.22
CA ALA A 42 14.73 -8.77 12.67
C ALA A 42 15.75 -9.63 11.90
N ALA A 43 15.95 -10.91 12.28
CA ALA A 43 16.79 -11.84 11.53
C ALA A 43 16.26 -12.20 10.13
N THR A 44 14.98 -11.91 9.84
CA THR A 44 14.38 -12.11 8.50
C THR A 44 14.68 -10.92 7.57
N ALA A 45 15.03 -9.76 8.12
CA ALA A 45 15.36 -8.57 7.35
C ALA A 45 16.62 -8.81 6.50
N HIS A 46 16.67 -8.22 5.30
CA HIS A 46 17.85 -8.30 4.44
C HIS A 46 18.89 -7.26 4.86
N GLU A 47 18.43 -6.04 5.15
CA GLU A 47 19.19 -4.95 5.75
C GLU A 47 18.58 -4.55 7.11
N PRO A 48 19.37 -4.01 8.05
CA PRO A 48 18.85 -3.56 9.35
C PRO A 48 17.70 -2.55 9.24
N ASN A 49 17.74 -1.71 8.20
CA ASN A 49 16.71 -0.70 7.94
C ASN A 49 15.38 -1.29 7.43
N ASP A 50 15.35 -2.52 6.90
CA ASP A 50 14.12 -3.11 6.39
C ASP A 50 13.11 -3.37 7.51
N PHE A 51 13.58 -3.67 8.73
CA PHE A 51 12.72 -3.85 9.89
C PHE A 51 12.03 -2.54 10.30
N LEU A 52 12.79 -1.44 10.32
CA LEU A 52 12.25 -0.11 10.56
C LEU A 52 11.28 0.30 9.45
N LEU A 53 11.60 -0.01 8.20
CA LEU A 53 10.78 0.30 7.05
C LEU A 53 9.42 -0.43 7.10
N ALA A 54 9.43 -1.73 7.42
CA ALA A 54 8.22 -2.52 7.63
C ALA A 54 7.35 -1.96 8.77
N SER A 55 7.97 -1.60 9.90
CA SER A 55 7.26 -1.00 11.04
C SER A 55 6.59 0.34 10.66
N LYS A 56 7.34 1.22 9.97
CA LYS A 56 6.82 2.51 9.48
C LYS A 56 5.71 2.33 8.46
N PHE A 57 5.83 1.33 7.56
CA PHE A 57 4.78 1.00 6.61
C PHE A 57 3.47 0.63 7.32
N CYS A 58 3.51 -0.28 8.31
CA CYS A 58 2.30 -0.68 9.04
C CYS A 58 1.64 0.50 9.76
N ALA A 59 2.44 1.34 10.43
CA ALA A 59 1.94 2.53 11.10
C ALA A 59 1.31 3.53 10.12
N ALA A 60 2.00 3.84 9.02
CA ALA A 60 1.53 4.79 8.01
C ALA A 60 0.29 4.28 7.25
N ALA A 61 0.19 2.97 7.03
CA ALA A 61 -0.98 2.32 6.44
C ALA A 61 -2.22 2.37 7.34
N GLY A 62 -2.06 2.69 8.63
CA GLY A 62 -3.16 2.72 9.61
C GLY A 62 -3.61 1.32 10.02
N LEU A 63 -2.72 0.31 9.93
CA LEU A 63 -3.01 -1.02 10.44
C LEU A 63 -3.06 -0.99 11.96
N ALA A 64 -4.12 -1.56 12.52
CA ALA A 64 -4.25 -1.73 13.97
C ALA A 64 -3.39 -2.89 14.47
N GLU A 65 -3.09 -2.92 15.76
CA GLU A 65 -2.23 -3.95 16.36
C GLU A 65 -2.74 -5.37 16.12
N HIS A 66 -4.05 -5.60 16.23
CA HIS A 66 -4.67 -6.89 15.98
C HIS A 66 -4.67 -7.32 14.51
N GLN A 67 -4.32 -6.42 13.58
CA GLN A 67 -4.25 -6.66 12.14
C GLN A 67 -2.83 -6.99 11.67
N VAL A 68 -1.85 -7.01 12.58
CA VAL A 68 -0.44 -7.28 12.28
C VAL A 68 0.05 -8.39 13.18
N ASP A 69 0.30 -9.56 12.61
CA ASP A 69 0.87 -10.72 13.30
C ASP A 69 2.33 -10.99 12.88
N ALA A 70 3.01 -11.86 13.63
CA ALA A 70 4.42 -12.17 13.39
C ALA A 70 4.67 -12.78 12.00
N ASP A 71 3.75 -13.64 11.53
CA ASP A 71 3.86 -14.28 10.22
C ASP A 71 3.65 -13.27 9.08
N GLY A 72 2.71 -12.34 9.23
CA GLY A 72 2.52 -11.24 8.29
C GLY A 72 3.71 -10.30 8.24
N ILE A 73 4.30 -9.95 9.39
CA ILE A 73 5.55 -9.16 9.43
C ILE A 73 6.68 -9.90 8.69
N LYS A 74 6.84 -11.20 8.94
CA LYS A 74 7.82 -12.04 8.24
C LYS A 74 7.59 -12.04 6.73
N GLN A 75 6.34 -12.05 6.30
CA GLN A 75 5.98 -12.04 4.88
C GLN A 75 6.25 -10.67 4.24
N LEU A 76 5.96 -9.56 4.95
CA LEU A 76 6.31 -8.21 4.53
C LEU A 76 7.83 -8.02 4.40
N LEU A 77 8.62 -8.51 5.36
CA LEU A 77 10.09 -8.47 5.29
C LEU A 77 10.63 -9.28 4.10
N LYS A 78 10.03 -10.43 3.80
CA LYS A 78 10.36 -11.20 2.58
C LYS A 78 10.02 -10.44 1.31
N CYS A 79 8.90 -9.70 1.29
CA CYS A 79 8.53 -8.83 0.18
C CYS A 79 9.57 -7.72 -0.03
N ILE A 80 9.96 -7.00 1.02
CA ILE A 80 11.01 -5.97 0.96
C ILE A 80 12.34 -6.58 0.50
N LYS A 81 12.73 -7.75 1.05
CA LYS A 81 13.92 -8.49 0.61
C LYS A 81 13.87 -8.81 -0.89
N MET A 82 12.72 -9.21 -1.43
CA MET A 82 12.57 -9.46 -2.86
C MET A 82 12.85 -8.19 -3.67
N LEU A 83 12.28 -7.04 -3.29
CA LEU A 83 12.54 -5.76 -3.96
C LEU A 83 14.03 -5.38 -3.92
N ARG A 84 14.71 -5.62 -2.79
CA ARG A 84 16.17 -5.43 -2.66
C ARG A 84 16.96 -6.32 -3.61
N LEU A 85 16.57 -7.60 -3.73
CA LEU A 85 17.23 -8.56 -4.63
C LEU A 85 17.03 -8.20 -6.10
N CYS A 86 15.90 -7.55 -6.44
CA CYS A 86 15.67 -6.92 -7.75
C CYS A 86 16.50 -5.65 -7.98
N ARG A 87 17.37 -5.26 -7.04
CA ARG A 87 18.28 -4.11 -7.12
C ARG A 87 17.59 -2.75 -7.16
N TYR A 88 16.35 -2.65 -6.67
CA TYR A 88 15.72 -1.35 -6.45
C TYR A 88 16.47 -0.54 -5.40
N THR A 89 16.60 0.77 -5.62
CA THR A 89 17.24 1.65 -4.64
C THR A 89 16.34 1.80 -3.40
N ALA A 90 16.92 2.23 -2.28
CA ALA A 90 16.12 2.50 -1.08
C ALA A 90 15.03 3.55 -1.35
N GLU A 91 15.31 4.54 -2.19
CA GLU A 91 14.37 5.60 -2.60
C GLU A 91 13.20 5.01 -3.40
N ASP A 92 13.47 4.13 -4.36
CA ASP A 92 12.44 3.45 -5.14
C ASP A 92 11.55 2.58 -4.26
N ILE A 93 12.15 1.80 -3.35
CA ILE A 93 11.41 0.94 -2.43
C ILE A 93 10.51 1.79 -1.52
N MET A 94 11.03 2.90 -0.96
CA MET A 94 10.21 3.82 -0.17
C MET A 94 9.06 4.42 -0.98
N SER A 95 9.31 4.76 -2.25
CA SER A 95 8.27 5.26 -3.15
C SER A 95 7.15 4.23 -3.37
N MET A 96 7.51 2.96 -3.65
CA MET A 96 6.56 1.86 -3.79
C MET A 96 5.72 1.65 -2.51
N LEU A 97 6.38 1.61 -1.35
CA LEU A 97 5.71 1.45 -0.07
C LEU A 97 4.77 2.61 0.26
N ASN A 98 5.15 3.85 -0.07
CA ASN A 98 4.28 5.02 0.12
C ASN A 98 3.02 4.96 -0.77
N HIS A 99 3.13 4.50 -2.01
CA HIS A 99 1.97 4.26 -2.86
C HIS A 99 1.07 3.16 -2.28
N ALA A 100 1.67 2.05 -1.83
CA ALA A 100 0.95 0.96 -1.19
C ALA A 100 0.25 1.40 0.11
N VAL A 101 0.84 2.31 0.90
CA VAL A 101 0.19 2.94 2.07
C VAL A 101 -1.10 3.65 1.66
N ALA A 102 -1.06 4.45 0.58
CA ALA A 102 -2.25 5.14 0.09
C ALA A 102 -3.34 4.15 -0.34
N TYR A 103 -2.97 3.08 -1.04
CA TYR A 103 -3.90 2.03 -1.45
C TYR A 103 -4.47 1.28 -0.24
N MET A 104 -3.64 0.97 0.76
CA MET A 104 -4.05 0.22 1.94
C MET A 104 -5.03 1.03 2.79
N ARG A 105 -4.77 2.32 2.99
CA ARG A 105 -5.70 3.22 3.71
C ARG A 105 -7.08 3.25 3.05
N GLN A 106 -7.13 3.37 1.72
CA GLN A 106 -8.39 3.33 0.98
C GLN A 106 -9.09 1.97 1.09
N THR A 107 -8.31 0.89 1.10
CA THR A 107 -8.83 -0.48 1.24
C THR A 107 -9.43 -0.70 2.62
N LEU A 108 -8.75 -0.28 3.69
CA LEU A 108 -9.25 -0.39 5.06
C LEU A 108 -10.54 0.42 5.27
N VAL A 109 -10.66 1.60 4.67
CA VAL A 109 -11.92 2.39 4.71
C VAL A 109 -13.08 1.64 4.08
N LYS A 110 -12.83 0.90 2.99
CA LYS A 110 -13.88 0.15 2.26
C LYS A 110 -14.23 -1.18 2.93
N CYS A 111 -13.25 -1.90 3.47
CA CYS A 111 -13.45 -3.21 4.09
C CYS A 111 -13.88 -3.12 5.56
N GLY A 112 -13.61 -1.98 6.22
CA GLY A 112 -13.89 -1.79 7.64
C GLY A 112 -12.89 -2.52 8.56
N PRO A 113 -13.12 -2.47 9.90
CA PRO A 113 -12.18 -2.98 10.89
C PRO A 113 -12.16 -4.51 11.03
N GLY A 114 -13.04 -5.23 10.33
CA GLY A 114 -13.25 -6.67 10.51
C GLY A 114 -12.25 -7.59 9.80
N MET A 115 -11.28 -7.04 9.06
CA MET A 115 -10.29 -7.84 8.35
C MET A 115 -9.35 -8.55 9.34
N ALA A 116 -9.18 -9.86 9.17
CA ALA A 116 -8.25 -10.64 9.98
C ALA A 116 -6.79 -10.26 9.68
N ALA A 117 -5.88 -10.45 10.63
CA ALA A 117 -4.46 -10.10 10.47
C ALA A 117 -3.83 -10.67 9.20
N GLN A 118 -4.07 -11.96 8.94
CA GLN A 118 -3.56 -12.63 7.73
C GLN A 118 -4.14 -12.03 6.44
N GLU A 119 -5.40 -11.63 6.43
CA GLU A 119 -6.02 -10.98 5.27
C GLU A 119 -5.43 -9.60 5.04
N CYS A 120 -5.25 -8.81 6.11
CA CYS A 120 -4.62 -7.50 6.07
C CYS A 120 -3.20 -7.57 5.50
N MET A 121 -2.38 -8.50 6.00
CA MET A 121 -0.97 -8.60 5.60
C MET A 121 -0.81 -9.14 4.17
N ASN A 122 -1.63 -10.10 3.76
CA ASN A 122 -1.65 -10.55 2.36
C ASN A 122 -2.13 -9.43 1.41
N THR A 123 -3.15 -8.68 1.81
CA THR A 123 -3.64 -7.53 1.06
C THR A 123 -2.56 -6.45 0.93
N ALA A 124 -1.85 -6.14 2.01
CA ALA A 124 -0.74 -5.20 1.98
C ALA A 124 0.35 -5.62 0.99
N ILE A 125 0.73 -6.90 0.96
CA ILE A 125 1.73 -7.41 0.01
C ILE A 125 1.24 -7.30 -1.44
N LEU A 126 -0.03 -7.65 -1.69
CA LEU A 126 -0.64 -7.47 -3.01
C LEU A 126 -0.60 -6.00 -3.45
N LEU A 127 -0.93 -5.07 -2.55
CA LEU A 127 -0.91 -3.64 -2.85
C LEU A 127 0.51 -3.10 -3.07
N ILE A 128 1.54 -3.66 -2.41
CA ILE A 128 2.94 -3.38 -2.70
C ILE A 128 3.31 -3.84 -4.11
N PHE A 129 2.85 -5.03 -4.52
CA PHE A 129 3.06 -5.50 -5.90
C PHE A 129 2.38 -4.61 -6.94
N VAL A 130 1.15 -4.15 -6.67
CA VAL A 130 0.45 -3.19 -7.54
C VAL A 130 1.19 -1.85 -7.61
N ALA A 131 1.67 -1.34 -6.48
CA ALA A 131 2.45 -0.10 -6.42
C ALA A 131 3.81 -0.23 -7.12
N HIS A 132 4.47 -1.38 -7.00
CA HIS A 132 5.69 -1.70 -7.73
C HIS A 132 5.44 -1.66 -9.24
N SER A 133 4.39 -2.33 -9.70
CA SER A 133 3.99 -2.31 -11.11
C SER A 133 3.70 -0.88 -11.57
N TYR A 134 2.93 -0.10 -10.81
CA TYR A 134 2.61 1.28 -11.17
C TYR A 134 3.85 2.21 -11.25
N THR A 135 4.81 2.05 -10.34
CA THR A 135 5.98 2.96 -10.26
C THR A 135 7.13 2.57 -11.18
N GLN A 136 7.27 1.28 -11.51
CA GLN A 136 8.39 0.76 -12.30
C GLN A 136 8.02 0.42 -13.73
N ASP A 137 6.73 0.38 -14.08
CA ASP A 137 6.34 0.12 -15.45
C ASP A 137 6.74 1.32 -16.32
N GLU A 138 7.65 1.07 -17.26
CA GLU A 138 8.02 2.07 -18.24
C GLU A 138 6.79 2.34 -19.10
N THR A 139 6.27 3.57 -19.05
CA THR A 139 5.14 3.96 -19.89
C THR A 139 5.53 3.81 -21.35
N CYS A 140 5.18 2.69 -21.97
CA CYS A 140 5.40 2.48 -23.38
C CYS A 140 4.44 3.40 -24.16
N PRO A 141 4.95 4.35 -24.98
CA PRO A 141 4.09 5.23 -25.75
C PRO A 141 3.14 4.41 -26.63
N LEU A 142 1.85 4.75 -26.66
CA LEU A 142 0.80 4.04 -27.44
C LEU A 142 1.20 3.76 -28.90
N ARG A 143 1.97 4.67 -29.53
CA ARG A 143 2.49 4.49 -30.91
C ARG A 143 3.45 3.30 -31.09
N ILE A 144 4.10 2.87 -30.02
CA ILE A 144 4.98 1.70 -29.98
C ILE A 144 4.17 0.45 -29.65
N TRP A 145 3.20 0.56 -28.74
CA TRP A 145 2.33 -0.56 -28.33
C TRP A 145 1.39 -1.06 -29.44
N HIS A 146 0.98 -0.18 -30.36
CA HIS A 146 0.10 -0.52 -31.49
C HIS A 146 0.84 -1.10 -32.73
N LYS A 147 2.15 -1.31 -32.66
CA LYS A 147 2.91 -1.98 -33.71
C LYS A 147 3.04 -3.47 -33.39
#